data_AF-A0ABD3FX09-F1
#
_entry.id   AF-A0ABD3FX09-F1
#
_cell.length_a   1.000
_cell.length_b   1.000
_cell.length_c   1.000
_cell.angle_alpha   90.00
_cell.angle_beta   90.00
_cell.angle_gamma   90.00
#
_symmetry.space_group_name_H-M   'P 1'
#
loop_
_entity.id
_entity.type
_entity.pdbx_description
1 polymer ?
#
loop_
_entity_poly.entity_id
_entity_poly.type
_entity_poly.pdbx_seq_one_letter_code
_entity_poly.pdbx_strand_id
1 'polypeptide(L)'
;MGNLWSYYAGGSDIFDKTACLSSGGASHASAFYTSFRRSAAKVVLQQEASGLTSEREQVLLTLENWISEVSILYEQDGEFPVAVVMQQELVFDPSKTGDLTGLNASKDGENVPATLEENILKGLSSNPLSTPDSIYKIMVQLGKRLSGDEFLRVVGKYPRAARLFASQLLIARSDVANTFEMGVLLGDYSQAAAVVGKAAYGDSVLDIKRNRLKEASKLFRASLNTASPSITAALSLSAAELHEHCVARSADSFNLVMTSEMLQLIETQRSMERTLAIPAGILVGSSLMETIQKVITLHPVHRQALVLAVDCAEQYSVPPRQFWWTLLRVLARTDQWETLLALTGAIRPPIGYVPIIEVMLDEDKHDLVQHLLPVIQDENEREQVMTLLEDEQDEEGEENQEPLPLDTL
;
A
#
# COMPACT_ATOMS: atom_id res chain seq x y z
N MET A 1 2.71 -0.14 2.22
CA MET A 1 1.46 0.66 2.32
C MET A 1 1.72 1.83 3.27
N GLY A 2 2.32 2.91 2.79
CA GLY A 2 2.27 4.19 3.50
C GLY A 2 0.98 4.90 3.14
N ASN A 3 0.27 5.47 4.11
CA ASN A 3 -0.61 6.65 4.01
C ASN A 3 -1.71 6.61 5.07
N LEU A 4 -1.78 7.69 5.85
CA LEU A 4 -2.89 8.27 6.63
C LEU A 4 -3.70 7.38 7.60
N TRP A 5 -3.92 6.10 7.31
CA TRP A 5 -4.81 5.21 8.04
C TRP A 5 -4.19 4.57 9.28
N SER A 6 -2.87 4.46 9.34
CA SER A 6 -2.15 3.93 10.51
C SER A 6 -2.38 4.78 11.77
N TYR A 7 -2.71 6.07 11.60
CA TYR A 7 -3.04 6.97 12.72
C TYR A 7 -4.41 6.69 13.33
N TYR A 8 -5.31 6.00 12.62
CA TYR A 8 -6.67 5.70 13.08
C TYR A 8 -6.79 4.32 13.78
N ALA A 9 -5.71 3.55 13.89
CA ALA A 9 -5.70 2.24 14.54
C ALA A 9 -5.86 2.31 16.08
N GLY A 10 -5.90 3.50 16.68
CA GLY A 10 -5.72 3.70 18.12
C GLY A 10 -6.97 3.83 19.00
N GLY A 11 -8.19 3.75 18.46
CA GLY A 11 -9.41 4.13 19.22
C GLY A 11 -10.41 3.01 19.55
N SER A 12 -10.52 1.97 18.71
CA SER A 12 -11.60 0.98 18.79
C SER A 12 -11.11 -0.45 18.53
N ASP A 13 -11.78 -1.41 19.17
CA ASP A 13 -11.50 -2.85 19.08
C ASP A 13 -11.70 -3.44 17.66
N ILE A 14 -12.44 -2.72 16.80
CA ILE A 14 -12.67 -3.05 15.39
C ILE A 14 -12.42 -1.79 14.57
N PHE A 15 -11.66 -1.91 13.49
CA PHE A 15 -11.45 -0.82 12.54
C PHE A 15 -12.68 -0.63 11.67
N ASP A 16 -13.28 0.56 11.74
CA ASP A 16 -14.39 0.97 10.88
C ASP A 16 -13.95 2.11 9.96
N LYS A 17 -13.77 1.78 8.68
CA LYS A 17 -13.40 2.74 7.64
C LYS A 17 -14.45 3.85 7.50
N THR A 18 -15.75 3.52 7.63
CA THR A 18 -16.84 4.48 7.42
C THR A 18 -16.87 5.53 8.52
N ALA A 19 -16.64 5.12 9.78
CA ALA A 19 -16.51 6.05 10.90
C ALA A 19 -15.31 7.00 10.73
N CYS A 20 -14.16 6.48 10.29
CA CYS A 20 -12.98 7.28 10.02
C CYS A 20 -13.20 8.33 8.90
N LEU A 21 -13.89 7.94 7.83
CA LEU A 21 -14.24 8.86 6.72
C LEU A 21 -15.28 9.91 7.13
N SER A 22 -16.26 9.52 7.96
CA SER A 22 -17.32 10.41 8.45
C SER A 22 -16.75 11.56 9.28
N SER A 23 -15.74 11.29 10.10
CA SER A 23 -15.06 12.31 10.91
C SER A 23 -14.20 13.29 10.08
N GLY A 24 -13.86 12.93 8.84
CA GLY A 24 -12.91 13.68 7.99
C GLY A 24 -13.55 14.48 6.85
N GLY A 25 -14.88 14.66 6.83
CA GLY A 25 -15.56 15.49 5.83
C GLY A 25 -15.95 14.78 4.53
N ALA A 26 -16.27 13.48 4.58
CA ALA A 26 -16.66 12.66 3.42
C ALA A 26 -17.75 13.29 2.51
N SER A 27 -18.67 14.09 3.09
CA SER A 27 -19.70 14.82 2.33
C SER A 27 -19.11 15.81 1.31
N HIS A 28 -18.06 16.55 1.70
CA HIS A 28 -17.39 17.49 0.81
C HIS A 28 -16.61 16.77 -0.30
N ALA A 29 -16.01 15.61 0.00
CA ALA A 29 -15.27 14.82 -0.97
C ALA A 29 -16.20 14.23 -2.07
N SER A 30 -17.36 13.69 -1.71
CA SER A 30 -18.31 13.18 -2.70
C SER A 30 -18.92 14.30 -3.56
N ALA A 31 -19.25 15.45 -2.97
CA ALA A 31 -19.72 16.62 -3.73
C ALA A 31 -18.65 17.12 -4.74
N PHE A 32 -17.39 17.11 -4.34
CA PHE A 32 -16.26 17.40 -5.23
C PHE A 32 -16.22 16.41 -6.40
N TYR A 33 -16.18 15.09 -6.14
CA TYR A 33 -16.08 14.08 -7.21
C TYR A 33 -17.30 14.08 -8.14
N THR A 34 -18.50 14.35 -7.61
CA THR A 34 -19.71 14.47 -8.43
C THR A 34 -19.60 15.65 -9.40
N SER A 35 -19.09 16.79 -8.93
CA SER A 35 -18.88 17.98 -9.77
C SER A 35 -17.75 17.74 -10.77
N PHE A 36 -16.65 17.13 -10.31
CA PHE A 36 -15.49 16.80 -11.13
C PHE A 36 -15.83 15.83 -12.24
N ARG A 37 -16.64 14.81 -11.97
CA ARG A 37 -17.15 13.88 -12.99
C ARG A 37 -17.90 14.61 -14.10
N ARG A 38 -18.74 15.60 -13.77
CA ARG A 38 -19.45 16.40 -14.78
C ARG A 38 -18.48 17.24 -15.63
N SER A 39 -17.46 17.81 -14.99
CA SER A 39 -16.41 18.57 -15.69
C SER A 39 -15.61 17.66 -16.63
N ALA A 40 -15.10 16.53 -16.11
CA ALA A 40 -14.39 15.53 -16.91
C ALA A 40 -15.22 15.03 -18.09
N ALA A 41 -16.52 14.75 -17.89
CA ALA A 41 -17.41 14.36 -18.98
C ALA A 41 -17.57 15.46 -20.04
N LYS A 42 -17.56 16.74 -19.65
CA LYS A 42 -17.61 17.86 -20.60
C LYS A 42 -16.32 17.97 -21.41
N VAL A 43 -15.16 17.85 -20.77
CA VAL A 43 -13.85 17.83 -21.44
C VAL A 43 -13.78 16.68 -22.46
N VAL A 44 -14.27 15.50 -22.06
CA VAL A 44 -14.39 14.31 -22.93
C VAL A 44 -15.23 14.55 -24.18
N LEU A 45 -16.32 15.32 -24.07
CA LEU A 45 -17.17 15.67 -25.22
C LEU A 45 -16.52 16.68 -26.16
N GLN A 46 -15.62 17.53 -25.65
CA GLN A 46 -14.95 18.58 -26.42
C GLN A 46 -13.70 18.06 -27.16
N GLN A 47 -13.13 16.94 -26.73
CA GLN A 47 -11.97 16.35 -27.37
C GLN A 47 -12.34 15.70 -28.71
N GLU A 48 -11.75 16.18 -29.81
CA GLU A 48 -11.85 15.53 -31.12
C GLU A 48 -11.18 14.15 -31.10
N ALA A 49 -11.59 13.24 -31.98
CA ALA A 49 -11.12 11.85 -31.95
C ALA A 49 -9.73 11.77 -32.60
N SER A 50 -8.70 12.36 -31.98
CA SER A 50 -7.32 12.19 -32.44
C SER A 50 -6.81 10.80 -32.07
N GLY A 51 -7.40 9.78 -32.69
CA GLY A 51 -6.94 8.40 -32.60
C GLY A 51 -5.79 8.14 -33.57
N LEU A 52 -4.74 8.96 -33.54
CA LEU A 52 -3.52 8.61 -34.26
C LEU A 52 -2.94 7.37 -33.59
N THR A 53 -2.78 6.29 -34.35
CA THR A 53 -2.26 5.01 -33.85
C THR A 53 -0.89 5.18 -33.17
N SER A 54 -0.08 6.13 -33.65
CA SER A 54 1.22 6.47 -33.08
C SER A 54 1.15 6.99 -31.64
N GLU A 55 0.18 7.85 -31.31
CA GLU A 55 0.01 8.37 -29.94
C GLU A 55 -0.45 7.25 -28.99
N ARG A 56 -1.32 6.36 -29.48
CA ARG A 56 -1.76 5.18 -28.74
C ARG A 56 -0.61 4.23 -28.43
N GLU A 57 0.25 3.97 -29.40
CA GLU A 57 1.43 3.13 -29.22
C GLU A 57 2.42 3.75 -28.21
N GLN A 58 2.67 5.06 -28.30
CA GLN A 58 3.56 5.75 -27.37
C GLN A 58 3.03 5.70 -25.93
N VAL A 59 1.75 5.96 -25.71
CA VAL A 59 1.13 5.87 -24.37
C VAL A 59 1.15 4.44 -23.83
N LEU A 60 0.95 3.42 -24.68
CA LEU A 60 1.06 2.04 -24.22
C LEU A 60 2.51 1.67 -23.87
N LEU A 61 3.49 2.15 -24.63
CA LEU A 61 4.92 1.95 -24.33
C LEU A 61 5.34 2.63 -23.02
N THR A 62 4.83 3.82 -22.71
CA THR A 62 5.12 4.47 -21.42
C THR A 62 4.51 3.70 -20.26
N LEU A 63 3.34 3.09 -20.45
CA LEU A 63 2.69 2.26 -19.43
C LEU A 63 3.35 0.90 -19.26
N GLU A 64 3.88 0.30 -20.32
CA GLU A 64 4.62 -0.95 -20.27
C GLU A 64 5.97 -0.79 -19.55
N ASN A 65 6.63 0.35 -19.76
CA ASN A 65 7.87 0.72 -19.07
C ASN A 65 7.65 1.47 -17.75
N TRP A 66 6.42 1.41 -17.21
CA TRP A 66 6.09 2.11 -15.99
C TRP A 66 6.86 1.54 -14.80
N ILE A 67 7.67 2.37 -14.14
CA ILE A 67 8.39 1.97 -12.93
C ILE A 67 7.36 1.80 -11.81
N SER A 68 7.17 0.55 -11.36
CA SER A 68 6.25 0.27 -10.27
C SER A 68 6.75 0.90 -8.96
N GLU A 69 5.84 1.48 -8.18
CA GLU A 69 6.14 2.01 -6.84
C GLU A 69 6.78 0.93 -5.94
N VAL A 70 6.47 -0.35 -6.19
CA VAL A 70 7.01 -1.50 -5.46
C VAL A 70 8.51 -1.67 -5.71
N SER A 71 8.98 -1.44 -6.94
CA SER A 71 10.41 -1.50 -7.27
C SER A 71 11.20 -0.46 -6.49
N ILE A 72 10.64 0.75 -6.33
CA ILE A 72 11.31 1.86 -5.64
C ILE A 72 11.33 1.65 -4.11
N LEU A 73 10.23 1.15 -3.53
CA LEU A 73 10.10 1.01 -2.07
C LEU A 73 10.80 -0.21 -1.49
N TYR A 74 11.00 -1.26 -2.29
CA TYR A 74 11.55 -2.55 -1.82
C TYR A 74 12.87 -2.95 -2.49
N GLU A 75 13.53 -2.03 -3.21
CA GLU A 75 14.87 -2.24 -3.80
C GLU A 75 16.01 -2.38 -2.76
N GLN A 76 15.72 -2.23 -1.46
CA GLN A 76 16.68 -2.60 -0.44
C GLN A 76 16.73 -4.12 -0.31
N ASP A 77 17.72 -4.75 -0.96
CA ASP A 77 18.07 -6.19 -0.98
C ASP A 77 18.10 -6.91 0.40
N GLY A 78 17.86 -6.20 1.51
CA GLY A 78 17.87 -6.71 2.88
C GLY A 78 16.52 -6.84 3.59
N GLU A 79 15.42 -6.24 3.09
CA GLU A 79 14.15 -6.22 3.85
C GLU A 79 13.19 -7.38 3.49
N PHE A 80 13.16 -7.81 2.24
CA PHE A 80 12.45 -9.02 1.82
C PHE A 80 12.88 -9.44 0.40
N PRO A 81 13.36 -10.68 0.17
CA PRO A 81 13.59 -11.13 -1.20
C PRO A 81 12.25 -11.18 -1.95
N VAL A 82 12.10 -10.33 -2.97
CA VAL A 82 10.88 -10.23 -3.81
C VAL A 82 10.51 -11.59 -4.43
N ALA A 83 11.48 -12.46 -4.65
CA ALA A 83 11.28 -13.85 -5.03
C ALA A 83 11.57 -14.80 -3.86
N VAL A 84 10.51 -15.27 -3.21
CA VAL A 84 10.58 -16.36 -2.23
C VAL A 84 10.36 -17.69 -2.95
N VAL A 85 11.28 -18.65 -2.77
CA VAL A 85 11.08 -20.02 -3.24
C VAL A 85 10.06 -20.71 -2.33
N MET A 86 8.94 -21.15 -2.90
CA MET A 86 7.88 -21.88 -2.18
C MET A 86 7.89 -23.35 -2.60
N GLN A 87 7.98 -24.29 -1.66
CA GLN A 87 7.86 -25.72 -1.96
C GLN A 87 6.42 -26.20 -1.79
N GLN A 88 5.61 -25.50 -0.99
CA GLN A 88 4.20 -25.83 -0.73
C GLN A 88 3.32 -24.58 -0.73
N GLU A 89 2.06 -24.74 -1.15
CA GLU A 89 1.08 -23.66 -1.08
C GLU A 89 0.71 -23.36 0.38
N LEU A 90 0.71 -22.07 0.74
CA LEU A 90 0.31 -21.59 2.06
C LEU A 90 -1.21 -21.61 2.20
N VAL A 91 -1.78 -22.79 2.39
CA VAL A 91 -3.22 -22.98 2.54
C VAL A 91 -3.57 -23.08 4.01
N PHE A 92 -4.51 -22.24 4.46
CA PHE A 92 -5.02 -22.34 5.82
C PHE A 92 -6.04 -23.48 5.93
N ASP A 93 -5.66 -24.54 6.64
CA ASP A 93 -6.55 -25.65 6.99
C ASP A 93 -6.92 -25.57 8.48
N PRO A 94 -8.18 -25.27 8.83
CA PRO A 94 -8.60 -25.18 10.23
C PRO A 94 -8.52 -26.52 10.96
N SER A 95 -8.49 -27.67 10.25
CA SER A 95 -8.39 -29.00 10.87
C SER A 95 -6.99 -29.33 11.40
N LYS A 96 -5.95 -28.62 10.92
CA LYS A 96 -4.57 -28.75 11.41
C LYS A 96 -4.29 -27.91 12.66
N THR A 97 -5.24 -27.06 13.06
CA THR A 97 -5.14 -26.34 14.33
C THR A 97 -5.21 -27.38 15.45
N GLY A 98 -4.06 -27.65 16.07
CA GLY A 98 -3.98 -28.65 17.12
C GLY A 98 -4.98 -28.34 18.23
N ASP A 99 -5.56 -29.40 18.80
CA ASP A 99 -6.42 -29.40 19.99
C ASP A 99 -5.84 -28.54 21.14
N LEU A 100 -6.07 -27.23 21.09
CA LEU A 100 -5.84 -26.33 22.23
C LEU A 100 -6.90 -26.57 23.32
N THR A 101 -7.99 -27.28 23.00
CA THR A 101 -9.00 -27.76 23.97
C THR A 101 -8.46 -28.83 24.91
N GLY A 102 -7.32 -29.47 24.60
CA GLY A 102 -6.65 -30.43 25.49
C GLY A 102 -5.61 -29.84 26.45
N LEU A 103 -5.20 -28.57 26.28
CA LEU A 103 -4.16 -27.92 27.08
C LEU A 103 -4.66 -26.70 27.87
N ASN A 104 -5.92 -26.30 27.70
CA ASN A 104 -6.58 -25.28 28.54
C ASN A 104 -7.05 -25.81 29.90
N ALA A 105 -6.27 -26.72 30.49
CA ALA A 105 -6.46 -27.21 31.86
C ALA A 105 -5.17 -27.08 32.70
N SER A 106 -4.43 -25.97 32.57
CA SER A 106 -3.53 -25.51 33.63
C SER A 106 -3.13 -24.06 33.40
N LYS A 107 -3.95 -23.12 33.90
CA LYS A 107 -3.52 -21.73 34.11
C LYS A 107 -2.51 -21.59 35.26
N ASP A 108 -2.14 -22.70 35.91
CA ASP A 108 -1.02 -22.83 36.84
C ASP A 108 -0.29 -24.14 36.54
N GLY A 109 0.85 -24.09 35.86
CA GLY A 109 1.64 -25.29 35.56
C GLY A 109 2.88 -24.95 34.75
N GLU A 110 4.05 -25.13 35.33
CA GLU A 110 5.32 -25.13 34.60
C GLU A 110 5.19 -25.98 33.33
N ASN A 111 5.32 -25.34 32.16
CA ASN A 111 5.62 -26.05 30.90
C ASN A 111 6.95 -26.77 31.09
N VAL A 112 6.90 -28.02 31.54
CA VAL A 112 8.06 -28.90 31.72
C VAL A 112 8.58 -29.25 30.33
N PRO A 113 9.83 -28.86 30.00
CA PRO A 113 10.40 -29.19 28.71
C PRO A 113 10.56 -30.70 28.57
N ALA A 114 10.08 -31.25 27.45
CA ALA A 114 10.04 -32.70 27.22
C ALA A 114 11.43 -33.28 26.93
N THR A 115 12.37 -32.42 26.51
CA THR A 115 13.74 -32.80 26.15
C THR A 115 14.78 -31.93 26.86
N LEU A 116 16.00 -32.46 27.01
CA LEU A 116 17.14 -31.71 27.53
C LEU A 116 17.41 -30.48 26.65
N GLU A 117 17.25 -30.62 25.34
CA GLU A 117 17.50 -29.55 24.38
C GLU A 117 16.43 -28.44 24.47
N GLU A 118 15.16 -28.77 24.73
CA GLU A 118 14.11 -27.78 24.99
C GLU A 118 14.36 -27.04 26.32
N ASN A 119 14.86 -27.74 27.35
CA ASN A 119 15.28 -27.11 28.61
C ASN A 119 16.41 -26.09 28.39
N ILE A 120 17.42 -26.45 27.59
CA ILE A 120 18.52 -25.56 27.24
C ILE A 120 18.01 -24.38 26.41
N LEU A 121 17.13 -24.61 25.44
CA LEU A 121 16.54 -23.56 24.62
C LEU A 121 15.75 -22.57 25.46
N LYS A 122 14.95 -23.05 26.42
CA LYS A 122 14.25 -22.22 27.41
C LYS A 122 15.24 -21.32 28.15
N GLY A 123 16.29 -21.89 28.74
CA GLY A 123 17.30 -21.14 29.49
C GLY A 123 18.03 -20.08 28.63
N LEU A 124 18.39 -20.43 27.39
CA LEU A 124 19.04 -19.51 26.46
C LEU A 124 18.10 -18.41 25.96
N SER A 125 16.81 -18.71 25.80
CA SER A 125 15.82 -17.72 25.36
C SER A 125 15.48 -16.72 26.47
N SER A 126 15.40 -17.17 27.72
CA SER A 126 15.11 -16.31 28.88
C SER A 126 16.30 -15.43 29.29
N ASN A 127 17.54 -15.81 28.96
CA ASN A 127 18.73 -15.02 29.32
C ASN A 127 19.05 -13.94 28.28
N PRO A 128 18.94 -12.63 28.62
CA PRO A 128 19.20 -11.54 27.66
C PRO A 128 20.65 -11.50 27.15
N LEU A 129 21.61 -12.06 27.88
CA LEU A 129 23.03 -12.12 27.51
C LEU A 129 23.38 -13.30 26.58
N SER A 130 22.42 -14.17 26.28
CA SER A 130 22.63 -15.31 25.38
C SER A 130 22.93 -14.87 23.94
N THR A 131 23.94 -15.49 23.32
CA THR A 131 24.33 -15.17 21.94
C THR A 131 23.39 -15.85 20.92
N PRO A 132 23.09 -15.19 19.78
CA PRO A 132 22.29 -15.77 18.70
C PRO A 132 22.84 -17.12 18.20
N ASP A 133 24.17 -17.26 18.13
CA ASP A 133 24.85 -18.49 17.70
C ASP A 133 24.57 -19.68 18.64
N SER A 134 24.50 -19.44 19.95
CA SER A 134 24.19 -20.48 20.93
C SER A 134 22.75 -21.00 20.75
N ILE A 135 21.80 -20.09 20.52
CA ILE A 135 20.40 -20.42 20.26
C ILE A 135 20.29 -21.22 18.96
N TYR A 136 20.98 -20.78 17.91
CA TYR A 136 20.99 -21.46 16.62
C TYR A 136 21.53 -22.90 16.70
N LYS A 137 22.66 -23.12 17.39
CA LYS A 137 23.25 -24.45 17.56
C LYS A 137 22.29 -25.44 18.21
N ILE A 138 21.57 -25.01 19.24
CA ILE A 138 20.58 -25.84 19.93
C ILE A 138 19.36 -26.10 19.03
N MET A 139 18.90 -25.11 18.27
CA MET A 139 17.82 -25.31 17.29
C MET A 139 18.19 -26.34 16.22
N VAL A 140 19.42 -26.32 15.70
CA VAL A 140 19.89 -27.33 14.72
C VAL A 140 19.92 -28.73 15.34
N GLN A 141 20.27 -28.86 16.63
CA GLN A 141 20.25 -30.14 17.34
C GLN A 141 18.82 -30.64 17.58
N LEU A 142 17.89 -29.74 17.93
CA LEU A 142 16.46 -30.04 18.08
C LEU A 142 15.85 -30.52 16.76
N GLY A 143 16.14 -29.83 15.65
CA GLY A 143 15.62 -30.19 14.32
C GLY A 143 16.11 -31.55 13.81
N LYS A 144 17.20 -32.10 14.37
CA LYS A 144 17.67 -33.47 14.05
C LYS A 144 16.94 -34.56 14.83
N ARG A 145 16.27 -34.20 15.93
CA ARG A 145 15.66 -35.14 16.87
C ARG A 145 14.13 -35.15 16.80
N LEU A 146 13.54 -33.99 16.57
CA LEU A 146 12.09 -33.80 16.50
C LEU A 146 11.60 -33.88 15.06
N SER A 147 10.36 -34.30 14.88
CA SER A 147 9.66 -34.16 13.60
C SER A 147 9.37 -32.69 13.28
N GLY A 148 9.10 -32.35 12.00
CA GLY A 148 8.90 -30.97 11.55
C GLY A 148 7.90 -30.17 12.40
N ASP A 149 6.68 -30.67 12.53
CA ASP A 149 5.61 -30.00 13.30
C ASP A 149 5.93 -29.87 14.80
N GLU A 150 6.49 -30.93 15.40
CA GLU A 150 6.88 -30.93 16.81
C GLU A 150 8.01 -29.92 17.08
N PHE A 151 8.97 -29.86 16.17
CA PHE A 151 10.06 -28.88 16.20
C PHE A 151 9.51 -27.45 16.11
N LEU A 152 8.60 -27.18 15.16
CA LEU A 152 8.00 -25.85 15.00
C LEU A 152 7.19 -25.44 16.22
N ARG A 153 6.44 -26.36 16.85
CA ARG A 153 5.74 -26.09 18.12
C ARG A 153 6.72 -25.73 19.22
N VAL A 154 7.82 -26.46 19.37
CA VAL A 154 8.82 -26.22 20.42
C VAL A 154 9.53 -24.88 20.22
N VAL A 155 9.99 -24.57 19.00
CA VAL A 155 10.66 -23.30 18.69
C VAL A 155 9.69 -22.13 18.84
N GLY A 156 8.44 -22.33 18.42
CA GLY A 156 7.35 -21.36 18.51
C GLY A 156 7.01 -20.88 19.92
N LYS A 157 7.13 -21.76 20.93
CA LYS A 157 6.92 -21.39 22.34
C LYS A 157 7.85 -20.29 22.85
N TYR A 158 9.02 -20.11 22.23
CA TYR A 158 10.07 -19.20 22.71
C TYR A 158 10.26 -18.04 21.73
N PRO A 159 9.79 -16.81 22.03
CA PRO A 159 9.78 -15.70 21.07
C PRO A 159 11.15 -15.36 20.47
N ARG A 160 12.23 -15.40 21.28
CA ARG A 160 13.58 -15.14 20.78
C ARG A 160 14.08 -16.20 19.80
N ALA A 161 13.75 -17.47 20.04
CA ALA A 161 14.11 -18.57 19.14
C ALA A 161 13.28 -18.50 17.86
N ALA A 162 11.96 -18.27 17.96
CA ALA A 162 11.06 -18.11 16.82
C ALA A 162 11.49 -16.97 15.89
N ARG A 163 11.85 -15.79 16.44
CA ARG A 163 12.36 -14.67 15.64
C ARG A 163 13.69 -14.99 14.96
N LEU A 164 14.61 -15.67 15.65
CA LEU A 164 15.88 -16.07 15.07
C LEU A 164 15.69 -17.12 13.97
N PHE A 165 14.77 -18.06 14.17
CA PHE A 165 14.40 -19.04 13.16
C PHE A 165 13.85 -18.38 11.90
N ALA A 166 12.87 -17.48 12.07
CA ALA A 166 12.29 -16.74 10.96
C ALA A 166 13.32 -15.87 10.21
N SER A 167 14.24 -15.21 10.92
CA SER A 167 15.28 -14.41 10.27
C SER A 167 16.28 -15.25 9.49
N GLN A 168 16.69 -16.40 10.03
CA GLN A 168 17.56 -17.34 9.32
C GLN A 168 16.90 -17.87 8.05
N LEU A 169 15.61 -18.19 8.12
CA LEU A 169 14.88 -18.68 6.94
C LEU A 169 14.83 -17.61 5.83
N LEU A 170 14.64 -16.35 6.20
CA LEU A 170 14.63 -15.21 5.28
C LEU A 170 16.01 -14.97 4.66
N ILE A 171 17.08 -14.95 5.47
CA ILE A 171 18.47 -14.77 5.00
C ILE A 171 18.89 -15.92 4.07
N ALA A 172 18.47 -17.15 4.38
CA ALA A 172 18.76 -18.32 3.56
C ALA A 172 17.92 -18.39 2.27
N ARG A 173 17.02 -17.42 2.02
CA ARG A 173 15.99 -17.46 0.95
C ARG A 173 15.25 -18.80 0.90
N SER A 174 15.06 -19.38 2.08
CA SER A 174 14.47 -20.71 2.25
C SER A 174 12.95 -20.64 2.36
N ASP A 175 12.30 -21.81 2.36
CA ASP A 175 10.85 -21.88 2.27
C ASP A 175 10.17 -21.19 3.46
N VAL A 176 9.32 -20.23 3.12
CA VAL A 176 8.50 -19.46 4.05
C VAL A 176 7.36 -20.32 4.64
N ALA A 177 7.08 -21.49 4.06
CA ALA A 177 6.14 -22.48 4.57
C ALA A 177 6.34 -22.80 6.06
N ASN A 178 7.57 -23.02 6.52
CA ASN A 178 7.85 -23.34 7.92
C ASN A 178 7.46 -22.20 8.88
N THR A 179 7.63 -20.94 8.48
CA THR A 179 7.21 -19.78 9.30
C THR A 179 5.70 -19.67 9.37
N PHE A 180 5.01 -19.96 8.26
CA PHE A 180 3.57 -20.00 8.19
C PHE A 180 3.00 -21.13 9.05
N GLU A 181 3.52 -22.35 8.91
CA GLU A 181 3.09 -23.52 9.69
C GLU A 181 3.32 -23.32 11.18
N MET A 182 4.46 -22.74 11.57
CA MET A 182 4.72 -22.37 12.97
C MET A 182 3.64 -21.43 13.52
N GLY A 183 3.26 -20.39 12.77
CA GLY A 183 2.18 -19.48 13.19
C GLY A 183 0.83 -20.17 13.32
N VAL A 184 0.46 -21.01 12.36
CA VAL A 184 -0.79 -21.79 12.38
C VAL A 184 -0.83 -22.76 13.56
N LEU A 185 0.27 -23.46 13.85
CA LEU A 185 0.37 -24.44 14.94
C LEU A 185 0.28 -23.78 16.33
N LEU A 186 0.74 -22.54 16.48
CA LEU A 186 0.64 -21.78 17.73
C LEU A 186 -0.70 -21.05 17.89
N GLY A 187 -1.53 -21.01 16.84
CA GLY A 187 -2.74 -20.19 16.81
C GLY A 187 -2.47 -18.70 16.61
N ASP A 188 -1.25 -18.31 16.25
CA ASP A 188 -0.93 -16.92 15.86
C ASP A 188 -1.24 -16.70 14.38
N TYR A 189 -2.54 -16.57 14.09
CA TYR A 189 -3.03 -16.34 12.73
C TYR A 189 -2.64 -14.96 12.19
N SER A 190 -2.35 -13.98 13.06
CA SER A 190 -1.91 -12.64 12.67
C SER A 190 -0.55 -12.71 11.96
N GLN A 191 0.41 -13.43 12.55
CA GLN A 191 1.72 -13.63 11.97
C GLN A 191 1.66 -14.48 10.70
N ALA A 192 0.85 -15.55 10.70
CA ALA A 192 0.64 -16.38 9.52
C ALA A 192 0.04 -15.58 8.35
N ALA A 193 -0.95 -14.72 8.62
CA ALA A 193 -1.56 -13.85 7.62
C ALA A 193 -0.56 -12.84 7.04
N ALA A 194 0.30 -12.26 7.89
CA ALA A 194 1.35 -11.34 7.45
C ALA A 194 2.36 -12.02 6.51
N VAL A 195 2.72 -13.28 6.81
CA VAL A 195 3.59 -14.09 5.95
C VAL A 195 2.96 -14.34 4.58
N VAL A 196 1.70 -14.79 4.55
CA VAL A 196 0.97 -15.03 3.29
C VAL A 196 0.79 -13.74 2.50
N GLY A 197 0.47 -12.64 3.17
CA GLY A 197 0.31 -11.32 2.56
C GLY A 197 1.61 -10.85 1.90
N LYS A 198 2.75 -10.97 2.59
CA LYS A 198 4.07 -10.65 2.03
C LYS A 198 4.42 -11.53 0.84
N ALA A 199 4.15 -12.84 0.92
CA ALA A 199 4.34 -13.76 -0.20
C ALA A 199 3.48 -13.38 -1.42
N ALA A 200 2.26 -12.89 -1.20
CA ALA A 200 1.39 -12.43 -2.29
C ALA A 200 1.96 -11.19 -3.02
N TYR A 201 2.72 -10.34 -2.34
CA TYR A 201 3.36 -9.17 -2.98
C TYR A 201 4.49 -9.55 -3.92
N GLY A 202 5.23 -10.62 -3.63
CA GLY A 202 6.31 -11.13 -4.50
C GLY A 202 5.84 -11.91 -5.72
N ASP A 203 4.55 -12.27 -5.81
CA ASP A 203 4.03 -13.01 -6.95
C ASP A 203 3.80 -12.12 -8.16
N SER A 204 4.47 -12.46 -9.27
CA SER A 204 4.20 -11.88 -10.59
C SER A 204 2.87 -12.36 -11.19
N VAL A 205 2.44 -13.58 -10.84
CA VAL A 205 1.21 -14.17 -11.36
C VAL A 205 0.00 -13.73 -10.54
N LEU A 206 -0.90 -12.97 -11.19
CA LEU A 206 -2.04 -12.33 -10.55
C LEU A 206 -3.02 -13.29 -9.87
N ASP A 207 -3.28 -14.46 -10.45
CA ASP A 207 -4.21 -15.42 -9.85
C ASP A 207 -3.63 -16.05 -8.58
N ILE A 208 -2.31 -16.27 -8.54
CA ILE A 208 -1.60 -16.75 -7.33
C ILE A 208 -1.65 -15.66 -6.26
N LYS A 209 -1.30 -14.42 -6.61
CA LYS A 209 -1.42 -13.25 -5.72
C LYS A 209 -2.82 -13.11 -5.14
N ARG A 210 -3.84 -13.22 -5.98
CA ARG A 210 -5.26 -13.16 -5.57
C ARG A 210 -5.62 -14.28 -4.60
N ASN A 211 -5.20 -15.51 -4.87
CA ASN A 211 -5.48 -16.64 -4.00
C ASN A 211 -4.79 -16.49 -2.64
N ARG A 212 -3.53 -16.05 -2.61
CA ARG A 212 -2.82 -15.77 -1.35
C ARG A 212 -3.46 -14.64 -0.56
N LEU A 213 -3.89 -13.55 -1.20
CA LEU A 213 -4.64 -12.49 -0.51
C LEU A 213 -5.97 -12.99 0.07
N LYS A 214 -6.66 -13.92 -0.59
CA LYS A 214 -7.84 -14.58 -0.03
C LYS A 214 -7.49 -15.43 1.20
N GLU A 215 -6.39 -16.17 1.17
CA GLU A 215 -5.91 -16.95 2.32
C GLU A 215 -5.52 -16.04 3.49
N ALA A 216 -4.79 -14.94 3.23
CA ALA A 216 -4.48 -13.93 4.25
C ALA A 216 -5.75 -13.36 4.88
N SER A 217 -6.76 -13.04 4.07
CA SER A 217 -8.06 -12.59 4.56
C SER A 217 -8.78 -13.65 5.43
N LYS A 218 -8.67 -14.94 5.11
CA LYS A 218 -9.22 -16.01 5.96
C LYS A 218 -8.50 -16.08 7.30
N LEU A 219 -7.17 -15.97 7.31
CA LEU A 219 -6.35 -15.99 8.52
C LEU A 219 -6.63 -14.79 9.42
N PHE A 220 -6.74 -13.57 8.88
CA PHE A 220 -7.13 -12.41 9.69
C PHE A 220 -8.52 -12.57 10.29
N ARG A 221 -9.49 -13.15 9.55
CA ARG A 221 -10.81 -13.49 10.13
C ARG A 221 -10.69 -14.53 11.25
N ALA A 222 -9.87 -15.55 11.07
CA ALA A 222 -9.61 -16.55 12.10
C ALA A 222 -9.00 -15.89 13.36
N SER A 223 -8.00 -15.03 13.17
CA SER A 223 -7.36 -14.22 14.24
C SER A 223 -8.39 -13.43 15.03
N LEU A 224 -9.25 -12.68 14.35
CA LEU A 224 -10.28 -11.85 14.99
C LEU A 224 -11.30 -12.68 15.77
N ASN A 225 -11.62 -13.89 15.31
CA ASN A 225 -12.55 -14.79 15.99
C ASN A 225 -11.90 -15.46 17.22
N THR A 226 -10.60 -15.75 17.18
CA THR A 226 -9.88 -16.36 18.31
C THR A 226 -9.39 -15.33 19.33
N ALA A 227 -9.10 -14.11 18.89
CA ALA A 227 -8.58 -13.03 19.73
C ALA A 227 -9.67 -12.29 20.52
N SER A 228 -10.96 -12.65 20.40
CA SER A 228 -12.02 -12.09 21.24
C SER A 228 -11.98 -12.71 22.65
N PRO A 229 -11.53 -11.98 23.69
CA PRO A 229 -11.51 -12.53 25.04
C PRO A 229 -12.94 -12.73 25.53
N SER A 230 -13.21 -13.87 26.19
CA SER A 230 -14.45 -14.01 26.95
C SER A 230 -14.50 -12.95 28.05
N ILE A 231 -15.70 -12.58 28.52
CA ILE A 231 -15.88 -11.62 29.62
C ILE A 231 -15.03 -12.02 30.84
N THR A 232 -14.97 -13.32 31.13
CA THR A 232 -14.15 -13.89 32.22
C THR A 232 -12.65 -13.76 31.97
N ALA A 233 -12.18 -13.87 30.73
CA ALA A 233 -10.77 -13.69 30.39
C ALA A 233 -10.36 -12.22 30.44
N ALA A 234 -11.20 -11.32 29.93
CA ALA A 234 -10.96 -9.88 29.96
C ALA A 234 -10.82 -9.32 31.38
N LEU A 235 -11.64 -9.82 32.33
CA LEU A 235 -11.58 -9.42 33.74
C LEU A 235 -10.31 -9.93 34.47
N SER A 236 -9.62 -10.92 33.90
CA SER A 236 -8.39 -11.49 34.48
C SER A 236 -7.11 -10.83 33.99
N LEU A 237 -7.20 -9.99 32.95
CA LEU A 237 -6.05 -9.29 32.38
C LEU A 237 -5.81 -7.97 33.10
N SER A 238 -4.55 -7.57 33.21
CA SER A 238 -4.21 -6.22 33.63
C SER A 238 -4.65 -5.20 32.56
N ALA A 239 -4.79 -3.94 32.96
CA ALA A 239 -5.15 -2.87 32.04
C ALA A 239 -4.15 -2.72 30.87
N ALA A 240 -2.87 -3.01 31.11
CA ALA A 240 -1.83 -2.97 30.09
C ALA A 240 -1.97 -4.10 29.08
N GLU A 241 -2.16 -5.34 29.55
CA GLU A 241 -2.35 -6.52 28.68
C GLU A 241 -3.65 -6.42 27.87
N LEU A 242 -4.72 -5.91 28.49
CA LEU A 242 -5.98 -5.68 27.78
C LEU A 242 -5.81 -4.62 26.67
N HIS A 243 -5.06 -3.55 26.94
CA HIS A 243 -4.76 -2.55 25.93
C HIS A 243 -3.95 -3.12 24.76
N GLU A 244 -2.90 -3.89 25.04
CA GLU A 244 -2.09 -4.56 24.02
C GLU A 244 -2.93 -5.50 23.15
N HIS A 245 -3.83 -6.27 23.75
CA HIS A 245 -4.77 -7.13 23.02
C HIS A 245 -5.71 -6.33 22.10
N CYS A 246 -6.28 -5.22 22.59
CA CYS A 246 -7.12 -4.36 21.76
C CYS A 246 -6.35 -3.75 20.58
N VAL A 247 -5.10 -3.34 20.79
CA VAL A 247 -4.23 -2.79 19.73
C VAL A 247 -3.88 -3.85 18.68
N ALA A 248 -3.53 -5.07 19.10
CA ALA A 248 -3.26 -6.16 18.17
C ALA A 248 -4.51 -6.51 17.34
N ARG A 249 -5.67 -6.53 17.98
CA ARG A 249 -6.94 -6.82 17.33
C ARG A 249 -7.38 -5.71 16.37
N SER A 250 -7.18 -4.45 16.73
CA SER A 250 -7.45 -3.31 15.83
C SER A 250 -6.54 -3.35 14.60
N ALA A 251 -5.26 -3.75 14.77
CA ALA A 251 -4.33 -3.95 13.67
C ALA A 251 -4.77 -5.09 12.73
N ASP A 252 -5.21 -6.23 13.27
CA ASP A 252 -5.74 -7.35 12.46
C ASP A 252 -7.02 -6.97 11.73
N SER A 253 -7.91 -6.23 12.40
CA SER A 253 -9.14 -5.70 11.80
C SER A 253 -8.82 -4.75 10.65
N PHE A 254 -7.87 -3.84 10.84
CA PHE A 254 -7.37 -2.96 9.79
C PHE A 254 -6.79 -3.74 8.61
N ASN A 255 -5.89 -4.69 8.88
CA ASN A 255 -5.25 -5.51 7.85
C ASN A 255 -6.27 -6.33 7.04
N LEU A 256 -7.31 -6.85 7.69
CA LEU A 256 -8.41 -7.54 7.02
C LEU A 256 -9.14 -6.61 6.04
N VAL A 257 -9.51 -5.41 6.48
CA VAL A 257 -10.19 -4.42 5.63
C VAL A 257 -9.30 -4.05 4.44
N MET A 258 -8.03 -3.70 4.68
CA MET A 258 -7.09 -3.36 3.61
C MET A 258 -6.88 -4.52 2.61
N THR A 259 -6.79 -5.76 3.10
CA THR A 259 -6.68 -6.95 2.24
C THR A 259 -7.93 -7.13 1.38
N SER A 260 -9.12 -6.88 1.95
CA SER A 260 -10.37 -6.95 1.21
C SER A 260 -10.49 -5.85 0.15
N GLU A 261 -10.03 -4.63 0.44
CA GLU A 261 -10.01 -3.54 -0.53
C GLU A 261 -9.01 -3.80 -1.66
N MET A 262 -7.85 -4.40 -1.36
CA MET A 262 -6.90 -4.80 -2.40
C MET A 262 -7.51 -5.85 -3.34
N LEU A 263 -8.27 -6.81 -2.81
CA LEU A 263 -8.99 -7.80 -3.64
C LEU A 263 -10.05 -7.13 -4.52
N GLN A 264 -10.78 -6.15 -3.99
CA GLN A 264 -11.74 -5.35 -4.78
C GLN A 264 -11.04 -4.51 -5.86
N LEU A 265 -9.88 -3.92 -5.53
CA LEU A 265 -9.10 -3.13 -6.47
C LEU A 265 -8.65 -3.95 -7.67
N ILE A 266 -8.20 -5.20 -7.44
CA ILE A 266 -7.83 -6.12 -8.53
C ILE A 266 -9.03 -6.37 -9.48
N GLU A 267 -10.25 -6.47 -8.94
CA GLU A 267 -11.45 -6.64 -9.74
C GLU A 267 -11.84 -5.36 -10.50
N THR A 268 -11.76 -4.20 -9.84
CA THR A 268 -11.95 -2.89 -10.48
C THR A 268 -10.95 -2.69 -11.61
N GLN A 269 -9.65 -2.95 -11.39
CA GLN A 269 -8.60 -2.87 -12.41
C GLN A 269 -8.90 -3.77 -13.61
N ARG A 270 -9.29 -5.03 -13.39
CA ARG A 270 -9.71 -5.95 -14.47
C ARG A 270 -10.94 -5.43 -15.22
N SER A 271 -11.88 -4.78 -14.55
CA SER A 271 -13.04 -4.17 -15.19
C SER A 271 -12.62 -2.99 -16.07
N MET A 272 -11.76 -2.10 -15.54
CA MET A 272 -11.22 -0.94 -16.27
C MET A 272 -10.42 -1.36 -17.50
N GLU A 273 -9.58 -2.41 -17.41
CA GLU A 273 -8.83 -2.94 -18.56
C GLU A 273 -9.77 -3.38 -19.70
N ARG A 274 -10.90 -4.02 -19.36
CA ARG A 274 -11.91 -4.42 -20.34
C ARG A 274 -12.65 -3.23 -20.93
N THR A 275 -13.05 -2.26 -20.10
CA THR A 275 -13.76 -1.05 -20.55
C THR A 275 -12.89 -0.20 -21.47
N LEU A 276 -11.60 -0.07 -21.15
CA LEU A 276 -10.63 0.69 -21.93
C LEU A 276 -10.05 -0.11 -23.11
N ALA A 277 -10.35 -1.41 -23.21
CA ALA A 277 -9.79 -2.31 -24.22
C ALA A 277 -8.26 -2.22 -24.31
N ILE A 278 -7.60 -2.19 -23.14
CA ILE A 278 -6.14 -2.20 -23.00
C ILE A 278 -5.63 -3.62 -22.71
N PRO A 279 -4.35 -3.92 -23.02
CA PRO A 279 -3.76 -5.21 -22.67
C PRO A 279 -3.91 -5.56 -21.20
N ALA A 280 -4.16 -6.84 -20.93
CA ALA A 280 -4.32 -7.34 -19.56
C ALA A 280 -3.00 -7.25 -18.79
N GLY A 281 -3.06 -6.77 -17.55
CA GLY A 281 -1.91 -6.67 -16.65
C GLY A 281 -1.23 -5.31 -16.61
N ILE A 282 -1.66 -4.33 -17.42
CA ILE A 282 -1.14 -2.95 -17.35
C ILE A 282 -1.56 -2.28 -16.04
N LEU A 283 -2.83 -2.43 -15.66
CA LEU A 283 -3.38 -1.86 -14.43
C LEU A 283 -3.33 -2.86 -13.30
N VAL A 284 -3.61 -4.13 -13.59
CA VAL A 284 -3.86 -5.11 -12.54
C VAL A 284 -2.60 -5.40 -11.71
N GLY A 285 -2.74 -5.28 -10.38
CA GLY A 285 -1.66 -5.53 -9.43
C GLY A 285 -0.90 -4.27 -9.00
N SER A 286 -1.13 -3.14 -9.66
CA SER A 286 -0.62 -1.81 -9.28
C SER A 286 -1.27 -1.30 -7.99
N SER A 287 -0.66 -0.34 -7.32
CA SER A 287 -1.29 0.35 -6.18
C SER A 287 -2.52 1.16 -6.64
N LEU A 288 -3.41 1.56 -5.72
CA LEU A 288 -4.55 2.43 -6.06
C LEU A 288 -4.08 3.72 -6.73
N MET A 289 -3.02 4.32 -6.19
CA MET A 289 -2.50 5.60 -6.66
C MET A 289 -1.86 5.44 -8.04
N GLU A 290 -1.06 4.40 -8.23
CA GLU A 290 -0.46 4.03 -9.51
C GLU A 290 -1.54 3.72 -10.56
N THR A 291 -2.63 3.04 -10.17
CA THR A 291 -3.78 2.76 -11.05
C THR A 291 -4.39 4.06 -11.56
N ILE A 292 -4.65 5.03 -10.68
CA ILE A 292 -5.20 6.33 -11.05
C ILE A 292 -4.23 7.07 -11.98
N GLN A 293 -2.92 7.06 -11.69
CA GLN A 293 -1.90 7.69 -12.55
C GLN A 293 -1.89 7.08 -13.96
N LYS A 294 -1.82 5.75 -14.06
CA LYS A 294 -1.84 5.03 -15.34
C LYS A 294 -3.12 5.32 -16.13
N VAL A 295 -4.26 5.39 -15.45
CA VAL A 295 -5.55 5.67 -16.10
C VAL A 295 -5.64 7.11 -16.58
N ILE A 296 -5.15 8.09 -15.82
CA ILE A 296 -5.08 9.49 -16.30
C ILE A 296 -4.13 9.60 -17.51
N THR A 297 -3.01 8.87 -17.49
CA THR A 297 -2.05 8.82 -18.61
C THR A 297 -2.71 8.35 -19.92
N LEU A 298 -3.73 7.48 -19.84
CA LEU A 298 -4.50 7.01 -20.99
C LEU A 298 -5.47 8.05 -21.58
N HIS A 299 -5.68 9.19 -20.92
CA HIS A 299 -6.70 10.16 -21.35
C HIS A 299 -6.60 10.64 -22.82
N PRO A 300 -5.41 10.92 -23.39
CA PRO A 300 -5.30 11.36 -24.79
C PRO A 300 -5.86 10.36 -25.78
N VAL A 301 -5.67 9.08 -25.49
CA VAL A 301 -5.97 7.96 -26.40
C VAL A 301 -7.30 7.29 -26.04
N HIS A 302 -7.77 7.48 -24.82
CA HIS A 302 -9.02 6.95 -24.30
C HIS A 302 -9.79 8.03 -23.54
N ARG A 303 -10.77 8.62 -24.21
CA ARG A 303 -11.65 9.64 -23.64
C ARG A 303 -12.26 9.27 -22.28
N GLN A 304 -12.72 8.04 -22.12
CA GLN A 304 -13.35 7.59 -20.86
C GLN A 304 -12.38 7.47 -19.69
N ALA A 305 -11.06 7.49 -19.93
CA ALA A 305 -10.07 7.21 -18.89
C ALA A 305 -10.12 8.23 -17.76
N LEU A 306 -10.27 9.52 -18.06
CA LEU A 306 -10.39 10.56 -17.03
C LEU A 306 -11.60 10.35 -16.13
N VAL A 307 -12.76 9.99 -16.70
CA VAL A 307 -13.99 9.69 -15.92
C VAL A 307 -13.78 8.44 -15.06
N LEU A 308 -13.17 7.39 -15.61
CA LEU A 308 -12.87 6.16 -14.87
C LEU A 308 -11.87 6.40 -13.73
N ALA A 309 -10.90 7.30 -13.90
CA ALA A 309 -9.98 7.70 -12.83
C ALA A 309 -10.72 8.39 -11.67
N VAL A 310 -11.69 9.24 -11.99
CA VAL A 310 -12.54 9.95 -11.02
C VAL A 310 -13.45 8.96 -10.28
N ASP A 311 -14.08 8.04 -11.00
CA ASP A 311 -14.92 7.00 -10.41
C ASP A 311 -14.12 6.08 -9.49
N CYS A 312 -12.90 5.72 -9.89
CA CYS A 312 -11.97 4.96 -9.05
C CYS A 312 -11.58 5.74 -7.79
N ALA A 313 -11.23 7.02 -7.92
CA ALA A 313 -10.87 7.88 -6.79
C ALA A 313 -12.03 8.03 -5.79
N GLU A 314 -13.26 8.21 -6.26
CA GLU A 314 -14.45 8.27 -5.40
C GLU A 314 -14.73 6.91 -4.74
N GLN A 315 -14.69 5.81 -5.50
CA GLN A 315 -14.94 4.45 -4.99
C GLN A 315 -14.04 4.10 -3.80
N TYR A 316 -12.75 4.46 -3.87
CA TYR A 316 -11.79 4.15 -2.81
C TYR A 316 -11.57 5.31 -1.82
N SER A 317 -12.37 6.38 -1.92
CA SER A 317 -12.34 7.55 -1.02
C SER A 317 -10.97 8.24 -0.98
N VAL A 318 -10.34 8.43 -2.15
CA VAL A 318 -9.10 9.19 -2.25
C VAL A 318 -9.37 10.65 -1.86
N PRO A 319 -8.53 11.30 -1.04
CA PRO A 319 -8.69 12.70 -0.71
C PRO A 319 -8.63 13.60 -1.97
N PRO A 320 -9.55 14.57 -2.15
CA PRO A 320 -9.56 15.45 -3.33
C PRO A 320 -8.23 16.16 -3.59
N ARG A 321 -7.54 16.60 -2.52
CA ARG A 321 -6.21 17.22 -2.61
C ARG A 321 -5.16 16.27 -3.18
N GLN A 322 -5.16 15.01 -2.75
CA GLN A 322 -4.22 13.98 -3.24
C GLN A 322 -4.52 13.61 -4.70
N PHE A 323 -5.80 13.51 -5.05
CA PHE A 323 -6.23 13.27 -6.43
C PHE A 323 -5.76 14.41 -7.36
N TRP A 324 -5.94 15.66 -6.97
CA TRP A 324 -5.53 16.81 -7.77
C TRP A 324 -4.01 16.90 -7.96
N TRP A 325 -3.21 16.68 -6.91
CA TRP A 325 -1.76 16.61 -7.06
C TRP A 325 -1.30 15.53 -8.05
N THR A 326 -2.01 14.40 -8.04
CA THR A 326 -1.73 13.33 -8.99
C THR A 326 -2.09 13.76 -10.41
N LEU A 327 -3.28 14.32 -10.58
CA LEU A 327 -3.75 14.81 -11.86
C LEU A 327 -2.79 15.83 -12.46
N LEU A 328 -2.37 16.84 -11.69
CA LEU A 328 -1.40 17.85 -12.11
C LEU A 328 -0.10 17.21 -12.59
N ARG A 329 0.52 16.35 -11.76
CA ARG A 329 1.79 15.70 -12.12
C ARG A 329 1.70 14.82 -13.35
N VAL A 330 0.58 14.10 -13.53
CA VAL A 330 0.41 13.24 -14.70
C VAL A 330 0.19 14.09 -15.94
N LEU A 331 -0.71 15.08 -15.90
CA LEU A 331 -1.02 15.93 -17.04
C LEU A 331 0.18 16.77 -17.48
N ALA A 332 0.99 17.27 -16.53
CA ALA A 332 2.24 17.97 -16.82
C ALA A 332 3.23 17.06 -17.57
N ARG A 333 3.48 15.85 -17.03
CA ARG A 333 4.38 14.86 -17.65
C ARG A 333 3.92 14.37 -19.03
N THR A 334 2.63 14.43 -19.31
CA THR A 334 2.06 14.04 -20.60
C THR A 334 1.74 15.22 -21.52
N ASP A 335 2.17 16.43 -21.16
CA ASP A 335 1.97 17.68 -21.93
C ASP A 335 0.48 18.00 -22.22
N GLN A 336 -0.44 17.55 -21.34
CA GLN A 336 -1.89 17.70 -21.48
C GLN A 336 -2.42 18.98 -20.83
N TRP A 337 -1.84 20.12 -21.18
CA TRP A 337 -2.14 21.42 -20.55
C TRP A 337 -3.56 21.92 -20.86
N GLU A 338 -4.07 21.68 -22.07
CA GLU A 338 -5.44 22.09 -22.44
C GLU A 338 -6.51 21.41 -21.57
N THR A 339 -6.33 20.11 -21.31
CA THR A 339 -7.18 19.36 -20.38
C THR A 339 -7.08 19.94 -18.97
N LEU A 340 -5.87 20.29 -18.52
CA LEU A 340 -5.64 20.88 -17.21
C LEU A 340 -6.40 22.23 -17.08
N LEU A 341 -6.25 23.13 -18.06
CA LEU A 341 -6.95 24.43 -18.10
C LEU A 341 -8.47 24.28 -18.10
N ALA A 342 -9.01 23.34 -18.87
CA ALA A 342 -10.44 23.10 -18.92
C ALA A 342 -10.99 22.61 -17.56
N LEU A 343 -10.21 21.80 -16.84
CA LEU A 343 -10.59 21.27 -15.53
C LEU A 343 -10.48 22.32 -14.42
N THR A 344 -9.41 23.12 -14.40
CA THR A 344 -9.20 24.21 -13.44
C THR A 344 -10.23 25.33 -13.62
N GLY A 345 -10.60 25.63 -14.87
CA GLY A 345 -11.65 26.60 -15.18
C GLY A 345 -13.07 26.18 -14.76
N ALA A 346 -13.33 24.87 -14.68
CA ALA A 346 -14.64 24.35 -14.31
C ALA A 346 -14.83 24.22 -12.79
N ILE A 347 -13.77 23.89 -12.05
CA ILE A 347 -13.82 23.62 -10.61
C ILE A 347 -12.56 24.17 -9.95
N ARG A 348 -12.73 25.00 -8.92
CA ARG A 348 -11.61 25.49 -8.10
C ARG A 348 -10.82 24.28 -7.57
N PRO A 349 -9.51 24.19 -7.85
CA PRO A 349 -8.68 23.12 -7.33
C PRO A 349 -8.58 23.19 -5.80
N PRO A 350 -8.69 22.07 -5.07
CA PRO A 350 -8.50 22.00 -3.62
C PRO A 350 -7.03 22.23 -3.21
N ILE A 351 -6.11 22.27 -4.19
CA ILE A 351 -4.70 22.65 -3.99
C ILE A 351 -4.47 24.16 -4.18
N GLY A 352 -5.46 24.92 -4.65
CA GLY A 352 -5.29 26.32 -5.09
C GLY A 352 -4.75 26.42 -6.52
N TYR A 353 -4.66 27.65 -7.05
CA TYR A 353 -4.09 27.88 -8.39
C TYR A 353 -2.57 28.05 -8.36
N VAL A 354 -1.99 28.56 -7.26
CA VAL A 354 -0.55 28.81 -7.13
C VAL A 354 0.30 27.58 -7.46
N PRO A 355 0.06 26.38 -6.88
CA PRO A 355 0.93 25.23 -7.17
C PRO A 355 0.76 24.66 -8.58
N ILE A 356 -0.35 25.00 -9.26
CA ILE A 356 -0.56 24.63 -10.65
C ILE A 356 0.29 25.53 -11.55
N ILE A 357 0.37 26.81 -11.21
CA ILE A 357 1.08 27.81 -11.98
C ILE A 357 2.58 27.66 -11.82
N GLU A 358 3.08 27.39 -10.61
CA GLU A 358 4.49 27.02 -10.39
C GLU A 358 4.91 25.88 -11.33
N VAL A 359 4.15 24.79 -11.38
CA VAL A 359 4.44 23.65 -12.27
C VAL A 359 4.31 24.00 -13.76
N MET A 360 3.49 24.99 -14.12
CA MET A 360 3.37 25.45 -15.50
C MET A 360 4.54 26.36 -15.90
N LEU A 361 5.05 27.18 -14.97
CA LEU A 361 6.22 28.02 -15.16
C LEU A 361 7.48 27.16 -15.29
N ASP A 362 7.65 26.17 -14.41
CA ASP A 362 8.74 25.19 -14.45
C ASP A 362 8.86 24.42 -15.79
N GLU A 363 7.78 24.40 -16.61
CA GLU A 363 7.70 23.70 -17.90
C GLU A 363 7.54 24.68 -19.08
N ASP A 364 7.92 25.95 -18.89
CA ASP A 364 7.93 27.04 -19.88
C ASP A 364 6.55 27.36 -20.51
N LYS A 365 5.45 27.18 -19.76
CA LYS A 365 4.07 27.37 -20.26
C LYS A 365 3.48 28.75 -19.93
N HIS A 366 4.28 29.81 -20.04
CA HIS A 366 3.88 31.19 -19.67
C HIS A 366 2.60 31.67 -20.39
N ASP A 367 2.45 31.36 -21.68
CA ASP A 367 1.27 31.74 -22.47
C ASP A 367 -0.03 31.20 -21.87
N LEU A 368 0.01 29.97 -21.35
CA LEU A 368 -1.15 29.29 -20.78
C LEU A 368 -1.48 29.81 -19.37
N VAL A 369 -0.47 30.24 -18.61
CA VAL A 369 -0.68 30.86 -17.29
C VAL A 369 -1.50 32.15 -17.41
N GLN A 370 -1.27 32.95 -18.45
CA GLN A 370 -2.05 34.18 -18.70
C GLN A 370 -3.55 33.91 -18.86
N HIS A 371 -3.93 32.73 -19.38
CA HIS A 371 -5.33 32.33 -19.54
C HIS A 371 -6.00 31.95 -18.20
N LEU A 372 -5.22 31.62 -17.16
CA LEU A 372 -5.74 31.28 -15.83
C LEU A 372 -5.98 32.50 -14.94
N LEU A 373 -5.24 33.59 -15.12
CA LEU A 373 -5.42 34.85 -14.37
C LEU A 373 -6.88 35.34 -14.27
N PRO A 374 -7.68 35.39 -15.36
CA PRO A 374 -9.08 35.84 -15.27
C PRO A 374 -9.99 34.84 -14.55
N VAL A 375 -9.60 33.56 -14.45
CA VAL A 375 -10.37 32.49 -13.81
C VAL A 375 -10.22 32.53 -12.29
N ILE A 376 -9.07 32.98 -11.79
CA ILE A 376 -8.78 33.10 -10.36
C ILE A 376 -9.68 34.17 -9.76
N GLN A 377 -10.63 33.78 -8.91
CA GLN A 377 -11.55 34.71 -8.24
C GLN A 377 -10.94 35.36 -6.98
N ASP A 378 -9.93 34.71 -6.40
CA ASP A 378 -9.31 35.11 -5.14
C ASP A 378 -8.21 36.15 -5.42
N GLU A 379 -8.36 37.34 -4.85
CA GLU A 379 -7.49 38.50 -5.12
C GLU A 379 -6.06 38.24 -4.61
N ASN A 380 -5.92 37.57 -3.46
CA ASN A 380 -4.61 37.22 -2.90
C ASN A 380 -3.88 36.16 -3.72
N GLU A 381 -4.57 35.10 -4.19
CA GLU A 381 -3.96 34.10 -5.06
C GLU A 381 -3.58 34.74 -6.41
N ARG A 382 -4.38 35.67 -6.92
CA ARG A 382 -4.08 36.38 -8.17
C ARG A 382 -2.84 37.26 -8.03
N GLU A 383 -2.69 38.01 -6.94
CA GLU A 383 -1.49 38.79 -6.67
C GLU A 383 -0.23 37.91 -6.59
N GLN A 384 -0.30 36.78 -5.87
CA GLN A 384 0.81 35.83 -5.78
C GLN A 384 1.22 35.25 -7.14
N VAL A 385 0.24 34.98 -8.00
CA VAL A 385 0.52 34.50 -9.36
C VAL A 385 1.16 35.59 -10.21
N MET A 386 0.73 36.84 -10.07
CA MET A 386 1.31 37.97 -10.80
C MET A 386 2.77 38.19 -10.38
N THR A 387 3.09 38.11 -9.08
CA THR A 387 4.48 38.23 -8.61
C THR A 387 5.37 37.12 -9.15
N LEU A 388 4.89 35.87 -9.18
CA LEU A 388 5.65 34.75 -9.76
C LEU A 388 5.94 34.95 -11.25
N LEU A 389 5.02 35.57 -11.99
CA LEU A 389 5.24 35.90 -13.41
C LEU A 389 6.23 37.06 -13.62
N GLU A 390 6.29 38.01 -12.68
CA GLU A 390 7.25 39.11 -12.71
C GLU A 390 8.66 38.60 -12.37
N ASP A 391 8.80 37.76 -11.34
CA ASP A 391 10.09 37.19 -10.91
C ASP A 391 10.74 36.34 -12.04
N GLU A 392 9.98 35.50 -12.74
CA GLU A 392 10.47 34.69 -13.87
C GLU A 392 10.90 35.54 -15.09
N GLN A 393 10.19 36.64 -15.38
CA GLN A 393 10.56 37.55 -16.47
C GLN A 393 11.89 38.27 -16.20
N ASP A 394 12.18 38.55 -14.94
CA ASP A 394 13.45 39.15 -14.53
C ASP A 394 14.60 38.13 -14.63
N GLU A 395 14.36 36.84 -14.33
CA GLU A 395 15.37 35.77 -14.46
C GLU A 395 15.71 35.43 -15.93
N GLU A 396 14.72 35.33 -16.84
CA GLU A 396 14.97 35.15 -18.28
C GLU A 396 15.74 36.32 -18.92
N GLY A 397 15.61 37.53 -18.34
CA GLY A 397 16.33 38.73 -18.75
C GLY A 397 17.81 38.72 -18.37
N GLU A 398 18.19 37.98 -17.32
CA GLU A 398 19.57 37.84 -16.86
C GLU A 398 20.32 36.70 -17.56
N GLU A 399 19.67 35.58 -17.87
CA GLU A 399 20.32 34.45 -18.57
C GLU A 399 20.66 34.73 -20.05
N ASN A 400 19.97 35.68 -20.70
CA ASN A 400 20.25 36.08 -22.08
C ASN A 400 21.45 37.04 -22.23
N GLN A 401 22.19 37.33 -21.16
CA GLN A 401 23.50 37.99 -21.23
C GLN A 401 24.62 36.94 -21.36
N GLU A 402 24.91 36.52 -22.61
CA GLU A 402 26.15 35.80 -22.95
C GLU A 402 27.38 36.48 -22.29
N PRO A 403 28.30 35.73 -21.67
CA PRO A 403 29.46 36.32 -21.03
C PRO A 403 30.36 36.96 -22.10
N LEU A 404 30.55 38.27 -21.99
CA LEU A 404 31.52 39.03 -22.79
C LEU A 404 32.88 38.31 -22.80
N PRO A 405 33.55 38.20 -23.97
CA PRO A 405 34.83 37.53 -24.06
C PRO A 405 35.84 38.27 -23.19
N LEU A 406 36.50 37.53 -22.30
CA LEU A 406 37.62 38.02 -21.51
C LEU A 406 38.75 38.44 -22.47
N ASP A 407 38.88 39.75 -22.69
CA ASP A 407 40.07 40.33 -23.30
C ASP A 407 41.29 40.00 -22.40
N THR A 408 42.08 39.05 -22.87
CA THR A 408 43.43 38.79 -22.36
C THR A 408 44.33 39.98 -22.65
N LEU A 409 44.81 40.65 -21.61
CA LEU A 409 46.11 41.34 -21.59
C LEU A 409 46.74 41.28 -20.19
#